data_AF-A0A132C247-F1
#
_entry.id   AF-A0A132C247-F1
#
_cell.length_a   1.000
_cell.length_b   1.000
_cell.length_c   1.000
_cell.angle_alpha   90.00
_cell.angle_beta   90.00
_cell.angle_gamma   90.00
#
_symmetry.space_group_name_H-M   'P 1'
#
loop_
_entity.id
_entity.type
_entity.pdbx_description
1 polymer ?
#
loop_
_entity_poly.entity_id
_entity_poly.type
_entity_poly.pdbx_seq_one_letter_code
_entity_poly.pdbx_strand_id
1 'polypeptide(L)'
;MSAAQVSDHTGAAALLSSLPMAGWLLGDRGYDVGWFRDPLKDKGIKVCIPGRESRKKSVKYHKRRYKRRTRIEIMFGRSKDWRRVATRYD
;
A
#
# COMPACT_ATOMS: atom_id res chain seq x y z
N MET A 1 -13.31 -14.43 20.60
CA MET A 1 -12.73 -14.56 19.25
C MET A 1 -11.61 -13.54 19.14
N SER A 2 -10.35 -13.98 19.05
CA SER A 2 -9.20 -13.07 18.88
C SER A 2 -9.38 -12.33 17.55
N ALA A 3 -9.24 -11.00 17.55
CA ALA A 3 -9.18 -10.18 16.34
C ALA A 3 -7.87 -10.49 15.59
N ALA A 4 -7.83 -11.68 15.01
CA ALA A 4 -6.68 -12.26 14.38
C ALA A 4 -6.41 -11.55 13.06
N GLN A 5 -5.34 -10.77 13.03
CA GLN A 5 -4.46 -10.54 11.88
C GLN A 5 -5.19 -10.52 10.52
N VAL A 6 -6.01 -9.49 10.29
CA VAL A 6 -6.62 -9.26 8.98
C VAL A 6 -5.48 -9.08 7.97
N SER A 7 -5.47 -9.91 6.93
CA SER A 7 -4.49 -9.77 5.86
C SER A 7 -4.59 -8.37 5.25
N ASP A 8 -3.44 -7.75 5.00
CA ASP A 8 -3.31 -6.47 4.29
C ASP A 8 -4.15 -6.42 3.00
N HIS A 9 -4.28 -7.55 2.30
CA HIS A 9 -5.14 -7.67 1.11
C HIS A 9 -6.63 -7.47 1.42
N THR A 10 -7.11 -8.02 2.54
CA THR A 10 -8.50 -7.86 2.96
C THR A 10 -8.76 -6.42 3.41
N GLY A 11 -7.81 -5.81 4.12
CA GLY A 11 -7.89 -4.39 4.50
C GLY A 11 -7.92 -3.46 3.28
N ALA A 12 -7.05 -3.69 2.29
CA ALA A 12 -7.01 -2.89 1.08
C ALA A 12 -8.29 -3.04 0.23
N ALA A 13 -8.89 -4.23 0.19
CA ALA A 13 -10.18 -4.44 -0.46
C ALA A 13 -11.31 -3.66 0.22
N ALA A 14 -11.35 -3.68 1.56
CA ALA A 14 -12.37 -2.97 2.33
C ALA A 14 -12.29 -1.44 2.14
N LEU A 15 -11.09 -0.90 1.97
CA LEU A 15 -10.88 0.54 1.83
C LEU A 15 -11.08 1.07 0.40
N LEU A 16 -11.17 0.19 -0.60
CA LEU A 16 -11.18 0.55 -2.02
C LEU A 16 -12.35 1.49 -2.39
N SER A 17 -13.52 1.27 -1.80
CA SER A 17 -14.71 2.10 -2.01
C SER A 17 -14.53 3.50 -1.41
N SER A 18 -13.95 3.58 -0.21
CA SER A 18 -13.73 4.80 0.57
C SER A 18 -12.47 5.59 0.20
N LEU A 19 -11.65 5.11 -0.74
CA LEU A 19 -10.44 5.84 -1.14
C LEU A 19 -10.81 7.22 -1.68
N PRO A 20 -10.15 8.29 -1.20
CA PRO A 20 -10.37 9.64 -1.72
C PRO A 20 -9.92 9.70 -3.18
N MET A 21 -10.50 10.64 -3.95
CA MET A 21 -10.00 10.93 -5.29
C MET A 21 -8.55 11.39 -5.20
N ALA A 22 -7.68 10.71 -5.95
CA ALA A 22 -6.26 11.02 -6.00
C ALA A 22 -5.74 10.82 -7.43
N GLY A 23 -4.83 11.67 -7.88
CA GLY A 23 -4.22 11.48 -9.20
C GLY A 23 -3.34 10.23 -9.26
N TRP A 24 -2.77 9.80 -8.13
CA TRP A 24 -1.80 8.70 -8.06
C TRP A 24 -1.92 7.91 -6.76
N LEU A 25 -1.80 6.59 -6.86
CA LEU A 25 -1.66 5.69 -5.72
C LEU A 25 -0.27 5.08 -5.70
N LEU A 26 0.48 5.31 -4.62
CA LEU A 26 1.76 4.67 -4.35
C LEU A 26 1.50 3.48 -3.43
N GLY A 27 1.86 2.28 -3.87
CA GLY A 27 1.62 1.06 -3.09
C GLY A 27 2.81 0.12 -3.10
N ASP A 28 2.78 -0.85 -2.19
CA ASP A 28 3.82 -1.87 -2.14
C ASP A 28 3.69 -2.93 -3.24
N ARG A 29 4.83 -3.53 -3.60
CA ARG A 29 4.89 -4.67 -4.54
C ARG A 29 3.95 -5.79 -4.07
N GLY A 30 3.79 -5.97 -2.77
CA GLY A 30 2.79 -6.86 -2.17
C GLY A 30 1.38 -6.62 -2.71
N TYR A 31 0.99 -5.40 -3.07
CA TYR A 31 -0.33 -5.08 -3.61
C TYR A 31 -0.44 -5.21 -5.14
N ASP A 32 0.56 -5.81 -5.79
CA ASP A 32 0.51 -6.07 -7.23
C ASP A 32 -0.42 -7.24 -7.58
N VAL A 33 -1.72 -6.98 -7.51
CA VAL A 33 -2.78 -7.94 -7.83
C VAL A 33 -3.82 -7.27 -8.73
N GLY A 34 -4.40 -8.04 -9.66
CA GLY A 34 -5.35 -7.53 -10.67
C GLY A 34 -6.57 -6.87 -10.02
N TRP A 35 -7.20 -7.59 -9.10
CA TRP A 35 -8.39 -7.12 -8.37
C TRP A 35 -8.20 -5.78 -7.64
N PHE A 36 -6.97 -5.42 -7.28
CA PHE A 36 -6.68 -4.12 -6.65
C PHE A 36 -6.36 -3.03 -7.67
N ARG A 37 -5.73 -3.38 -8.80
CA ARG A 37 -5.36 -2.42 -9.85
C ARG A 37 -6.55 -1.95 -10.67
N ASP A 38 -7.47 -2.84 -10.99
CA ASP A 38 -8.50 -2.56 -11.97
C ASP A 38 -9.53 -1.54 -11.46
N PRO A 39 -10.07 -1.67 -10.23
CA PRO A 39 -10.99 -0.67 -9.68
C PRO A 39 -10.34 0.71 -9.44
N LEU A 40 -9.02 0.73 -9.19
CA LEU A 40 -8.28 1.99 -9.06
C LEU A 40 -8.17 2.72 -10.41
N LYS A 41 -8.00 1.98 -11.52
CA LYS A 41 -8.02 2.58 -12.86
C LYS A 41 -9.42 3.09 -13.21
N ASP A 42 -10.46 2.34 -12.85
CA ASP A 42 -11.86 2.73 -13.08
C ASP A 42 -12.20 4.02 -12.33
N LYS A 43 -11.65 4.21 -11.13
CA LYS A 43 -11.72 5.47 -10.37
C LYS A 43 -10.83 6.61 -10.94
N GLY A 44 -10.10 6.37 -12.03
CA GLY A 44 -9.19 7.35 -12.64
C GLY A 44 -7.86 7.53 -11.88
N ILE A 45 -7.56 6.68 -10.90
CA ILE A 45 -6.37 6.77 -10.05
C ILE A 45 -5.20 6.04 -10.73
N LYS A 46 -4.09 6.75 -10.97
CA LYS A 46 -2.90 6.13 -11.59
C LYS A 46 -2.11 5.31 -10.56
N VAL A 47 -2.09 4.00 -10.76
CA VAL A 47 -1.40 3.06 -9.86
C VAL A 47 0.11 3.03 -10.12
N CYS A 48 0.89 3.45 -9.14
CA CYS A 48 2.35 3.40 -9.13
C CYS A 48 2.84 2.28 -8.19
N ILE A 49 2.56 1.04 -8.57
CA ILE A 49 2.97 -0.19 -7.88
C ILE A 49 3.92 -0.98 -8.80
N PRO A 50 5.10 -1.39 -8.34
CA PRO A 50 6.00 -2.25 -9.11
C PRO A 50 5.37 -3.64 -9.30
N GLY A 51 5.73 -4.30 -10.39
CA GLY A 51 5.31 -5.69 -10.62
C GLY A 51 5.90 -6.65 -9.57
N ARG A 52 5.12 -7.64 -9.14
CA ARG A 52 5.65 -8.84 -8.47
C ARG A 52 6.55 -9.62 -9.42
N GLU A 53 7.54 -10.31 -8.87
CA GLU A 53 8.52 -11.09 -9.64
C GLU A 53 7.87 -12.24 -10.41
N SER A 54 6.82 -12.84 -9.85
CA SER A 54 6.05 -13.93 -10.47
C SER A 54 5.15 -13.48 -11.62
N ARG A 55 5.10 -12.18 -11.95
CA ARG A 55 4.20 -11.69 -12.99
C ARG A 55 4.76 -11.98 -14.38
N LYS A 56 3.99 -12.71 -15.20
CA LYS A 56 4.36 -13.04 -16.59
C LYS A 56 4.63 -11.81 -17.47
N LYS A 57 3.91 -10.71 -17.22
CA LYS A 57 4.07 -9.44 -17.94
C LYS A 57 4.62 -8.38 -17.00
N SER A 58 5.74 -7.77 -17.39
CA SER A 58 6.34 -6.66 -16.65
C SER A 58 5.39 -5.46 -16.63
N VAL A 59 5.29 -4.82 -15.45
CA VAL A 59 4.48 -3.63 -15.25
C VAL A 59 5.34 -2.39 -15.41
N LYS A 60 4.95 -1.49 -16.30
CA LYS A 60 5.51 -0.13 -16.32
C LYS A 60 4.95 0.67 -15.13
N TYR A 61 5.83 1.21 -14.31
CA TYR A 61 5.49 2.10 -13.20
C TYR A 61 6.47 3.28 -13.15
N HIS A 62 6.06 4.37 -12.52
CA HIS A 62 6.84 5.60 -12.47
C HIS A 62 7.91 5.54 -11.37
N LYS A 63 9.10 4.99 -11.67
CA LYS A 63 10.20 4.78 -10.71
C LYS A 63 10.52 5.99 -9.82
N ARG A 64 10.63 7.20 -10.41
CA ARG A 64 10.93 8.44 -9.65
C ARG A 64 9.84 8.78 -8.61
N ARG A 65 8.57 8.49 -8.91
CA ARG A 65 7.46 8.70 -7.96
C ARG A 65 7.47 7.61 -6.90
N TYR A 66 7.68 6.35 -7.30
CA TYR A 66 7.80 5.22 -6.38
C TYR A 66 8.90 5.45 -5.32
N LYS A 67 10.04 6.03 -5.69
CA LYS A 67 11.12 6.39 -4.74
C LYS A 67 10.66 7.34 -3.62
N ARG A 68 9.59 8.13 -3.82
CA ARG A 68 9.04 9.00 -2.77
C ARG A 68 8.37 8.21 -1.65
N ARG A 69 8.04 6.93 -1.86
CA ARG A 69 7.47 6.05 -0.82
C ARG A 69 8.40 5.88 0.37
N THR A 70 9.72 5.93 0.18
CA THR A 70 10.69 5.86 1.29
C THR A 70 10.42 6.92 2.37
N ARG A 71 9.93 8.11 2.00
CA ARG A 71 9.55 9.13 3.00
C ARG A 71 8.35 8.70 3.83
N ILE A 72 7.38 8.04 3.20
CA ILE A 72 6.19 7.49 3.85
C ILE A 72 6.59 6.34 4.80
N GLU A 73 7.48 5.45 4.35
CA GLU A 73 8.01 4.34 5.17
C GLU A 73 8.78 4.86 6.39
N ILE A 74 9.64 5.86 6.22
CA ILE A 74 10.36 6.49 7.34
C ILE A 74 9.39 7.09 8.35
N MET A 75 8.35 7.78 7.88
CA MET A 75 7.32 8.34 8.76
C MET A 75 6.63 7.25 9.59
N PHE A 76 6.15 6.18 8.96
CA PHE A 76 5.52 5.08 9.67
C PHE A 76 6.48 4.32 10.58
N GLY A 77 7.75 4.18 10.18
CA GLY A 77 8.81 3.60 11.02
C GLY A 77 8.95 4.37 12.32
N ARG A 78 9.12 5.70 12.24
CA ARG A 78 9.18 6.57 13.42
C ARG A 78 7.92 6.44 14.28
N SER A 79 6.73 6.45 13.69
CA SER A 79 5.49 6.27 14.45
C SER A 79 5.44 4.93 15.20
N LYS A 80 5.98 3.85 14.62
CA LYS A 80 6.09 2.54 15.28
C LYS A 80 7.12 2.57 16.42
N ASP A 81 8.25 3.24 16.22
CA ASP A 81 9.29 3.39 17.26
C ASP A 81 8.73 4.11 18.48
N TRP A 82 8.00 5.22 18.28
CA TRP A 82 7.34 5.93 19.38
C TRP A 82 6.31 5.09 20.12
N ARG A 83 5.52 4.28 19.41
CA ARG A 83 4.58 3.35 20.04
C ARG A 83 5.31 2.37 20.95
N ARG A 84 6.44 1.82 20.51
CA ARG A 84 7.26 0.88 21.30
C ARG A 84 7.75 1.52 22.59
N VAL A 85 8.12 2.80 22.57
CA VAL A 85 8.52 3.54 23.77
C VAL A 85 7.32 3.75 24.70
N ALA A 86 6.18 4.22 24.16
CA ALA A 86 4.99 4.53 24.94
C ALA A 86 4.33 3.30 25.61
N THR A 87 4.50 2.09 25.06
CA THR A 87 3.93 0.86 25.63
C THR A 87 4.87 0.09 26.55
N ARG A 88 6.08 0.60 26.85
CA ARG A 88 6.90 0.03 27.92
C ARG A 88 6.36 0.53 29.26
N TYR A 89 5.59 -0.32 29.93
CA TYR A 89 5.44 -0.24 31.38
C TYR A 89 6.68 -0.88 32.01
N ASP A 90 7.19 -0.30 33.10
CA ASP A 90 8.20 -0.93 33.97
C ASP A 90 7.63 -2.18 34.66
#